data_AF-A0A7W7IMQ2-F1
#
_entry.id   AF-A0A7W7IMQ2-F1
#
_cell.length_a   1.000
_cell.length_b   1.000
_cell.length_c   1.000
_cell.angle_alpha   90.00
_cell.angle_beta   90.00
_cell.angle_gamma   90.00
#
_symmetry.space_group_name_H-M   'P 1'
#
loop_
_entity.id
_entity.type
_entity.pdbx_description
1 polymer ?
#
loop_
_entity_poly.entity_id
_entity_poly.type
_entity_poly.pdbx_seq_one_letter_code
_entity_poly.pdbx_strand_id
1 'polypeptide(L)' 'MSGYPDAGVPEIQAEAVPHSSRTYGVVARDGGWCVTLDSCATRPFPDREAALRIAKQLQRQADRLNHAEARS' A
#
# COMPACT_ATOMS: atom_id res chain seq x y z
N MET A 1 7.85 43.12 -19.22
CA MET A 1 7.70 41.78 -19.81
C MET A 1 7.87 40.76 -18.70
N SER A 2 6.83 39.98 -18.44
CA SER A 2 6.67 39.06 -17.31
C SER A 2 7.60 37.84 -17.39
N GLY A 3 8.07 37.37 -16.24
CA GLY A 3 8.58 36.02 -16.03
C GLY A 3 8.31 35.63 -14.59
N TYR A 4 7.22 34.90 -14.36
CA TYR A 4 6.82 34.42 -13.04
C TYR A 4 7.91 33.50 -12.47
N PRO A 5 8.26 33.58 -11.17
CA PRO A 5 9.01 32.53 -10.51
C PRO A 5 8.14 31.28 -10.43
N ASP A 6 8.62 30.21 -11.06
CA ASP A 6 7.98 28.90 -11.10
C ASP A 6 7.92 28.31 -9.68
N ALA A 7 6.77 28.49 -9.03
CA ALA A 7 6.40 27.79 -7.83
C ALA A 7 5.55 26.58 -8.23
N GLY A 8 6.08 25.38 -7.99
CA GLY A 8 5.37 24.11 -8.18
C GLY A 8 6.35 23.09 -8.74
N VAL A 9 6.87 22.14 -7.98
CA VAL A 9 6.24 21.26 -6.99
C VAL A 9 7.43 20.72 -6.18
N PRO A 10 7.35 20.49 -4.85
CA PRO A 10 8.20 19.46 -4.30
C PRO A 10 7.72 18.18 -4.98
N GLU A 11 8.46 17.76 -6.01
CA GLU A 11 8.51 16.38 -6.45
C GLU A 11 8.93 15.61 -5.21
N ILE A 12 7.93 15.23 -4.41
CA ILE A 12 8.02 14.08 -3.53
C ILE A 12 8.29 12.94 -4.50
N GLN A 13 9.56 12.82 -4.86
CA GLN A 13 10.23 11.59 -5.19
C GLN A 13 9.94 10.71 -3.99
N ALA A 14 8.73 10.14 -3.99
CA ALA A 14 8.51 8.82 -3.47
C ALA A 14 9.48 8.00 -4.31
N GLU A 15 10.72 7.95 -3.85
CA GLU A 15 11.70 6.97 -4.23
C GLU A 15 10.89 5.69 -4.22
N ALA A 16 10.55 5.20 -5.41
CA ALA A 16 9.99 3.89 -5.58
C ALA A 16 11.15 2.98 -5.24
N VAL A 17 11.43 2.86 -3.93
CA VAL A 17 12.20 1.78 -3.35
C VAL A 17 11.61 0.57 -4.06
N PRO A 18 12.39 -0.23 -4.79
CA PRO A 18 11.87 -1.45 -5.34
C PRO A 18 11.37 -2.25 -4.13
N HIS A 19 10.07 -2.18 -3.88
CA HIS A 19 9.42 -2.82 -2.75
C HIS A 19 9.48 -4.31 -3.09
N SER A 20 10.62 -4.91 -2.76
CA SER A 20 10.94 -6.31 -3.05
C SER A 20 10.04 -7.28 -2.28
N SER A 21 8.96 -6.81 -1.68
CA SER A 21 7.92 -7.60 -1.05
C SER A 21 6.63 -6.79 -1.08
N ARG A 22 5.67 -7.19 -1.93
CA ARG A 22 4.25 -6.80 -1.82
C ARG A 22 3.74 -7.27 -0.46
N THR A 23 4.03 -6.51 0.61
CA THR A 23 3.70 -6.90 1.98
C THR A 23 2.45 -6.17 2.45
N TYR A 24 1.41 -6.94 2.78
CA TYR A 24 0.18 -6.37 3.34
C TYR A 24 0.42 -5.93 4.80
N GLY A 25 0.30 -4.64 5.04
CA GLY A 25 0.39 -4.01 6.37
C GLY A 25 -0.97 -3.68 6.95
N VAL A 26 -1.00 -3.33 8.23
CA VAL A 26 -2.21 -2.83 8.91
C VAL A 26 -1.88 -1.51 9.61
N VAL A 27 -2.67 -0.48 9.34
CA VAL A 27 -2.51 0.85 9.91
C VAL A 27 -3.80 1.27 10.64
N ALA A 28 -3.65 1.98 11.75
CA ALA A 28 -4.78 2.64 12.40
C ALA A 28 -5.12 3.93 11.63
N ARG A 29 -6.40 4.14 11.33
CA ARG A 29 -6.95 5.36 10.71
C ARG A 29 -8.20 5.81 11.47
N ASP A 30 -8.63 7.04 11.18
CA ASP A 30 -9.85 7.60 11.75
C ASP A 30 -11.05 6.71 11.38
N GLY A 31 -11.63 6.05 12.40
CA GLY A 31 -12.73 5.09 12.23
C GLY A 31 -12.33 3.61 12.16
N GLY A 32 -11.06 3.23 12.35
CA GLY A 32 -10.67 1.83 12.53
C GLY A 32 -9.29 1.43 12.01
N TRP A 33 -9.15 0.16 11.63
CA TRP A 33 -7.91 -0.45 11.16
C TRP A 33 -8.01 -0.73 9.67
N CYS A 34 -7.11 -0.17 8.87
CA CYS A 34 -7.07 -0.37 7.42
C CYS A 34 -5.95 -1.34 7.06
N VAL A 35 -6.19 -2.24 6.12
CA VAL A 35 -5.13 -3.04 5.50
C VAL A 35 -4.54 -2.20 4.37
N THR A 36 -3.22 -2.07 4.33
CA THR A 36 -2.50 -1.29 3.32
C THR A 36 -1.58 -2.18 2.51
N LEU A 37 -1.51 -1.91 1.22
CA LEU A 37 -0.54 -2.50 0.30
C LEU A 37 -0.06 -1.39 -0.63
N ASP A 38 1.24 -1.12 -0.63
CA ASP A 38 1.83 -0.01 -1.41
C ASP A 38 1.05 1.30 -1.20
N SER A 39 0.47 1.85 -2.27
CA SER A 39 -0.32 3.09 -2.26
C SER A 39 -1.82 2.88 -2.04
N CYS A 40 -2.26 1.63 -1.84
CA CYS A 40 -3.67 1.26 -1.70
C CYS A 40 -4.02 0.91 -0.25
N ALA A 41 -5.20 1.35 0.21
CA ALA A 41 -5.74 1.01 1.51
C ALA A 41 -7.16 0.46 1.38
N THR A 42 -7.48 -0.57 2.15
CA THR A 42 -8.85 -1.10 2.24
C THR A 42 -9.71 -0.21 3.14
N ARG A 43 -11.04 -0.43 3.09
CA ARG A 43 -11.96 0.15 4.06
C ARG A 43 -11.54 -0.16 5.50
N PRO A 44 -11.79 0.75 6.44
CA PRO A 44 -11.46 0.55 7.85
C PRO A 44 -12.31 -0.57 8.44
N PHE A 45 -11.64 -1.46 9.17
CA PHE A 45 -12.24 -2.50 9.99
C PHE A 45 -12.37 -1.98 11.43
N PRO A 46 -13.45 -2.33 12.14
CA PRO A 46 -13.60 -1.94 13.55
C PRO A 46 -12.53 -2.59 14.44
N ASP A 47 -12.09 -3.80 14.10
CA ASP A 47 -11.15 -4.60 14.88
C ASP A 47 -9.77 -4.73 14.23
N ARG A 48 -8.72 -4.52 15.04
CA ARG A 48 -7.32 -4.73 14.64
C ARG A 48 -7.08 -6.16 14.19
N GLU A 49 -7.64 -7.12 14.93
CA GLU A 49 -7.41 -8.53 14.67
C GLU A 49 -8.08 -8.96 13.36
N ALA A 50 -9.24 -8.39 13.03
CA ALA A 50 -9.89 -8.59 11.75
C ALA A 50 -9.01 -8.06 10.60
N ALA A 51 -8.49 -6.83 10.71
CA ALA A 51 -7.58 -6.28 9.71
C ALA A 51 -6.31 -7.14 9.55
N LEU A 52 -5.72 -7.62 10.66
CA LEU A 52 -4.56 -8.51 10.63
C LEU A 52 -4.85 -9.86 9.95
N ARG A 53 -6.02 -10.46 10.20
CA ARG A 53 -6.42 -11.71 9.53
C ARG A 53 -6.57 -11.49 8.02
N ILE A 54 -7.21 -10.41 7.61
CA ILE A 54 -7.38 -10.05 6.20
C ILE A 54 -6.03 -9.79 5.54
N ALA A 55 -5.14 -9.03 6.16
CA ALA A 55 -3.79 -8.79 5.65
C ALA A 55 -3.03 -10.11 5.42
N LYS A 56 -3.09 -11.05 6.38
CA LYS A 56 -2.46 -12.37 6.24
C LYS A 56 -3.09 -13.21 5.11
N GLN A 57 -4.42 -13.16 4.94
CA GLN A 57 -5.08 -13.87 3.85
C GLN A 57 -4.70 -13.30 2.49
N LEU A 58 -4.71 -11.98 2.36
CA LEU A 58 -4.31 -11.29 1.13
C LEU A 58 -2.85 -11.57 0.78
N GLN A 59 -1.96 -11.58 1.78
CA GLN A 59 -0.56 -11.96 1.57
C GLN A 59 -0.43 -13.36 0.98
N ARG A 60 -1.15 -14.35 1.54
CA ARG A 60 -1.13 -15.73 1.05
C ARG A 60 -1.70 -15.87 -0.36
N GLN A 61 -2.72 -15.09 -0.69
CA GLN A 61 -3.30 -15.07 -2.04
C GLN A 61 -2.32 -14.47 -3.05
N ALA A 62 -1.70 -13.33 -2.71
CA ALA A 62 -0.69 -12.71 -3.55
C ALA A 62 0.55 -13.60 -3.74
N ASP A 63 1.00 -14.26 -2.68
CA ASP A 63 2.09 -15.24 -2.72
C ASP A 63 1.80 -16.39 -3.70
N ARG A 64 0.60 -16.97 -3.60
CA ARG A 64 0.15 -18.01 -4.55
C ARG A 64 0.08 -17.52 -6.00
N LEU A 65 -0.39 -16.30 -6.23
CA LEU A 65 -0.45 -15.71 -7.57
C LEU A 65 0.95 -15.49 -8.14
N ASN A 66 1.87 -14.91 -7.37
CA ASN A 66 3.26 -14.71 -7.79
C ASN A 66 3.95 -16.05 -8.11
N HIS A 67 3.68 -17.10 -7.32
CA HIS A 67 4.19 -18.45 -7.59
C HIS A 67 3.61 -19.09 -8.87
N ALA A 68 2.37 -18.75 -9.24
CA ALA A 68 1.76 -19.23 -10.48
C ALA A 68 2.30 -18.49 -11.71
N GLU A 69 2.50 -17.18 -11.62
CA GLU A 69 3.06 -16.36 -12.71
C GLU A 69 4.53 -16.70 -13.00
N ALA A 70 5.33 -17.00 -11.97
CA ALA A 70 6.73 -17.40 -12.15
C ALA A 70 6.94 -18.71 -12.92
N ARG A 71 5.86 -19.45 -13.21
CA ARG A 71 5.90 -20.75 -13.89
C ARG A 71 5.38 -20.71 -15.34
N SER A 72 4.98 -19.55 -15.86
CA SER A 72 4.43 -19.38 -17.21
C SER A 72 5.44 -18.81 -18.20
#